data_AF-A0A4Q4CSM5-F1
#
_entry.id   AF-A0A4Q4CSM5-F1
#
_cell.length_a   1.000
_cell.length_b   1.000
_cell.length_c   1.000
_cell.angle_alpha   90.00
_cell.angle_beta   90.00
_cell.angle_gamma   90.00
#
_symmetry.space_group_name_H-M   'P 1'
#
loop_
_entity.id
_entity.type
_entity.pdbx_description
1 polymer ?
#
loop_
_entity_poly.entity_id
_entity_poly.type
_entity_poly.pdbx_seq_one_letter_code
_entity_poly.pdbx_strand_id
1 'polypeptide(L)'
;AAVGVTSWGLIKYLVLELAKTRKAKVNNLREFAPLAQDDDWELITAGQRVQVVRKKGHGGALEFGTTVVSAADGSIAGLLGASPGASTAVSAMLDVLERCFPSRIGTWESKLKDLVPSYGVDLSDNPSLLEDLRLYTNRTLGLD
;
A
#
# COMPACT_ATOMS: atom_id res chain seq x y z
N ALA A 1 -7.70 13.64 20.54
CA ALA A 1 -9.13 13.30 20.59
C ALA A 1 -9.90 13.52 19.26
N ALA A 2 -9.29 14.06 18.19
CA ALA A 2 -10.04 14.43 16.98
C ALA A 2 -10.28 13.30 15.94
N VAL A 3 -9.50 12.22 15.97
CA VAL A 3 -9.55 11.15 14.95
C VAL A 3 -10.87 10.38 15.00
N GLY A 4 -11.44 10.22 16.21
CA GLY A 4 -12.72 9.54 16.41
C GLY A 4 -13.88 10.20 15.65
N VAL A 5 -13.85 11.52 15.50
CA VAL A 5 -14.87 12.30 14.81
C VAL A 5 -14.58 12.35 13.30
N THR A 6 -13.32 12.54 12.90
CA THR A 6 -12.94 12.59 11.47
C THR A 6 -12.97 11.22 10.78
N SER A 7 -12.98 10.13 11.53
CA SER A 7 -12.98 8.75 11.01
C SER A 7 -14.17 7.93 11.52
N TRP A 8 -15.27 8.58 11.86
CA TRP A 8 -16.47 7.95 12.43
C TRP A 8 -17.02 6.81 11.57
N GLY A 9 -17.01 6.96 10.24
CA GLY A 9 -17.46 5.92 9.32
C GLY A 9 -16.64 4.63 9.44
N LEU A 10 -15.32 4.74 9.53
CA LEU A 10 -14.44 3.59 9.72
C LEU A 10 -14.62 2.96 11.09
N ILE A 11 -14.73 3.76 12.15
CA ILE A 11 -14.92 3.24 13.51
C ILE A 11 -16.23 2.47 13.61
N LYS A 12 -17.32 3.05 13.08
CA LYS A 12 -18.62 2.39 13.01
C LYS A 12 -18.52 1.07 12.27
N TYR A 13 -17.88 1.06 11.10
CA TYR A 13 -17.65 -0.15 10.31
C TYR A 13 -16.90 -1.23 11.13
N LEU A 14 -15.76 -0.87 11.74
CA LEU A 14 -14.97 -1.82 12.54
C LEU A 14 -15.74 -2.40 13.72
N VAL A 15 -16.54 -1.60 14.42
CA VAL A 15 -17.40 -2.08 15.51
C VAL A 15 -18.47 -3.04 14.99
N LEU A 16 -19.08 -2.76 13.84
CA LEU A 16 -20.04 -3.65 13.20
C LEU A 16 -19.40 -4.97 12.77
N GLU A 17 -18.19 -4.94 12.22
CA GLU A 17 -17.43 -6.16 11.86
C GLU A 17 -17.12 -7.02 13.09
N LEU A 18 -16.77 -6.40 14.22
CA LEU A 18 -16.53 -7.10 15.48
C LEU A 18 -17.79 -7.79 16.00
N ALA A 19 -18.96 -7.18 15.81
CA ALA A 19 -20.25 -7.73 16.23
C ALA A 19 -20.78 -8.85 15.32
N LYS A 20 -20.17 -9.10 14.14
CA LYS A 20 -20.64 -10.14 13.22
C LYS A 20 -20.49 -11.54 13.81
N THR A 21 -21.51 -12.37 13.60
CA THR A 21 -21.49 -13.80 13.93
C THR A 21 -20.57 -14.56 12.98
N ARG A 22 -20.15 -15.78 13.37
CA ARG A 22 -19.34 -16.67 12.50
C ARG A 22 -19.97 -16.86 11.12
N LYS A 23 -21.28 -17.15 11.07
CA LYS A 23 -22.03 -17.31 9.83
C LYS A 23 -22.01 -16.06 8.95
N ALA A 24 -22.18 -14.88 9.56
CA ALA A 24 -22.11 -13.62 8.82
C ALA A 24 -20.70 -13.34 8.28
N LYS A 25 -19.64 -13.75 8.98
CA LYS A 25 -18.25 -13.65 8.52
C LYS A 25 -17.99 -14.57 7.32
N VAL A 26 -18.41 -15.83 7.38
CA VAL A 26 -18.28 -16.79 6.25
C VAL A 26 -19.15 -16.35 5.07
N ASN A 27 -20.32 -15.76 5.29
CA ASN A 27 -21.11 -15.19 4.21
C ASN A 27 -20.38 -14.07 3.44
N ASN A 28 -19.67 -13.15 4.11
CA ASN A 28 -18.89 -12.14 3.39
C ASN A 28 -17.70 -12.77 2.66
N LEU A 29 -17.09 -13.82 3.22
CA LEU A 29 -16.00 -14.54 2.55
C LEU A 29 -16.45 -15.09 1.19
N ARG A 30 -17.72 -15.49 1.04
CA ARG A 30 -18.27 -15.99 -0.23
C ARG A 30 -18.27 -14.95 -1.35
N GLU A 31 -18.09 -13.67 -1.07
CA GLU A 31 -17.86 -12.64 -2.09
C GLU A 31 -16.52 -12.87 -2.83
N PHE A 32 -15.53 -13.46 -2.15
CA PHE A 32 -14.19 -13.74 -2.69
C PHE A 32 -13.97 -15.24 -2.98
N ALA A 33 -14.61 -16.11 -2.20
CA ALA A 33 -14.53 -17.57 -2.33
C ALA A 33 -15.96 -18.17 -2.34
N PRO A 34 -16.67 -18.13 -3.48
CA PRO A 34 -18.10 -18.45 -3.55
C PRO A 34 -18.49 -19.85 -3.06
N LEU A 35 -17.56 -20.81 -3.12
CA LEU A 35 -17.79 -22.20 -2.74
C LEU A 35 -17.52 -22.49 -1.26
N ALA A 36 -17.15 -21.49 -0.46
CA ALA A 36 -16.85 -21.67 0.96
C ALA A 36 -18.06 -22.30 1.71
N GLN A 37 -17.82 -23.41 2.40
CA GLN A 37 -18.80 -24.06 3.28
C GLN A 37 -18.60 -23.62 4.72
N ASP A 38 -19.66 -23.55 5.52
CA ASP A 38 -19.52 -23.06 6.91
C ASP A 38 -18.59 -23.96 7.76
N ASP A 39 -18.57 -25.26 7.51
CA ASP A 39 -17.83 -26.23 8.32
C ASP A 39 -16.33 -26.32 7.98
N ASP A 40 -15.93 -25.85 6.80
CA ASP A 40 -14.52 -25.86 6.35
C ASP A 40 -13.69 -24.70 6.93
N TRP A 41 -14.33 -23.74 7.60
CA TRP A 41 -13.70 -22.49 8.03
C TRP A 41 -13.74 -22.28 9.53
N GLU A 42 -12.57 -22.09 10.13
CA GLU A 42 -12.42 -21.72 11.54
C GLU A 42 -12.05 -20.25 11.72
N LEU A 43 -12.45 -19.67 12.86
CA LEU A 43 -12.06 -18.31 13.22
C LEU A 43 -10.80 -18.36 14.08
N ILE A 44 -9.74 -17.73 13.59
CA ILE A 44 -8.49 -17.55 14.33
C ILE A 44 -8.33 -16.11 14.81
N THR A 45 -7.68 -15.91 15.96
CA THR A 45 -7.32 -14.58 16.45
C THR A 45 -6.04 -14.11 15.76
N ALA A 46 -6.17 -13.19 14.79
CA ALA A 46 -5.06 -12.66 13.99
C ALA A 46 -4.18 -11.60 14.70
N GLY A 47 -4.35 -11.41 16.02
CA GLY A 47 -3.63 -10.39 16.81
C GLY A 47 -4.24 -8.99 16.74
N GLN A 48 -3.52 -8.01 17.30
CA GLN A 48 -3.93 -6.59 17.31
C GLN A 48 -3.12 -5.79 16.31
N ARG A 49 -3.81 -5.06 15.42
CA ARG A 49 -3.17 -4.16 14.46
C ARG A 49 -3.21 -2.73 14.99
N VAL A 50 -2.07 -2.05 14.95
CA VAL A 50 -1.95 -0.63 15.33
C VAL A 50 -1.96 0.21 14.06
N GLN A 51 -2.80 1.26 14.04
CA GLN A 51 -2.86 2.21 12.94
C GLN A 51 -2.13 3.51 13.33
N VAL A 52 -1.27 4.00 12.45
CA VAL A 52 -0.54 5.26 12.66
C VAL A 52 -1.49 6.44 12.47
N VAL A 53 -1.42 7.41 13.39
CA VAL A 53 -2.16 8.68 13.33
C VAL A 53 -1.14 9.82 13.28
N ARG A 54 -1.14 10.59 12.19
CA ARG A 54 -0.35 11.83 12.09
C ARG A 54 -1.17 13.05 12.45
N LYS A 55 -0.50 14.06 13.00
CA LYS A 55 -1.11 15.36 13.25
C LYS A 55 -1.37 16.08 11.91
N LYS A 56 -2.60 16.52 11.69
CA LYS A 56 -3.01 17.36 10.56
C LYS A 56 -3.75 18.58 11.13
N GLY A 57 -3.08 19.73 11.16
CA GLY A 57 -3.60 20.94 11.80
C GLY A 57 -3.83 20.75 13.30
N HIS A 58 -5.04 21.04 13.79
CA HIS A 58 -5.46 20.83 15.18
C HIS A 58 -6.00 19.41 15.44
N GLY A 59 -6.08 18.56 14.41
CA GLY A 59 -6.56 17.18 14.50
C GLY A 59 -5.48 16.13 14.24
N GLY A 60 -5.89 14.86 14.29
CA GLY A 60 -5.11 13.73 13.80
C GLY A 60 -5.82 13.11 12.60
N ALA A 61 -5.07 12.68 11.59
CA ALA A 61 -5.57 11.95 10.45
C ALA A 61 -4.99 10.53 10.45
N LEU A 62 -5.81 9.54 10.10
CA LEU A 62 -5.34 8.18 9.86
C LEU A 62 -4.42 8.19 8.64
N GLU A 63 -3.25 7.60 8.80
CA GLU A 63 -2.31 7.40 7.71
C GLU A 63 -2.47 5.97 7.22
N PHE A 64 -2.90 5.80 5.98
CA PHE A 64 -3.03 4.49 5.35
C PHE A 64 -1.81 4.23 4.46
N GLY A 65 -1.26 3.02 4.52
CA GLY A 65 -0.17 2.57 3.66
C GLY A 65 1.16 2.39 4.38
N THR A 66 2.23 2.36 3.57
CA THR A 66 3.63 2.31 4.01
C THR A 66 4.22 3.71 3.82
N THR A 67 4.79 4.28 4.87
CA THR A 67 5.44 5.59 4.82
C THR A 67 6.92 5.44 5.03
N VAL A 68 7.71 5.99 4.11
CA VAL A 68 9.16 6.14 4.28
C VAL A 68 9.43 7.29 5.23
N VAL A 69 10.13 6.99 6.34
CA VAL A 69 10.68 7.98 7.26
C VAL A 69 12.19 7.84 7.22
N SER A 70 12.91 8.93 6.95
CA SER A 70 14.37 8.93 6.97
C SER A 70 14.90 9.98 7.94
N ALA A 71 16.09 9.73 8.47
CA ALA A 71 16.87 10.76 9.14
C ALA A 71 17.25 11.85 8.12
N ALA A 72 17.40 13.09 8.60
CA ALA A 72 17.70 14.24 7.73
C ALA A 72 19.04 14.10 6.98
N ASP A 73 19.96 13.29 7.51
CA ASP A 73 21.25 12.96 6.91
C ASP A 73 21.21 11.69 6.03
N GLY A 74 20.05 11.03 5.91
CA GLY A 74 19.87 9.81 5.13
C GLY A 74 20.52 8.55 5.72
N SER A 75 21.10 8.63 6.93
CA SER A 75 21.85 7.52 7.56
C SER A 75 20.97 6.31 7.91
N ILE A 76 19.69 6.53 8.13
CA ILE A 76 18.70 5.50 8.41
C ILE A 76 17.37 5.84 7.74
N ALA A 77 16.72 4.82 7.19
CA ALA A 77 15.36 4.88 6.68
C ALA A 77 14.53 3.74 7.28
N GLY A 78 13.31 4.06 7.70
CA GLY A 78 12.33 3.11 8.18
C GLY A 78 11.06 3.19 7.33
N LEU A 79 10.56 2.02 6.95
CA LEU A 79 9.23 1.87 6.34
C LEU A 79 8.24 1.64 7.47
N LEU A 80 7.43 2.65 7.78
CA LEU A 80 6.41 2.57 8.84
C LEU A 80 5.03 2.30 8.24
N GLY A 81 4.29 1.37 8.82
CA GLY A 81 2.91 1.06 8.40
C GLY A 81 2.73 -0.39 7.99
N ALA A 82 1.79 -0.64 7.07
CA ALA A 82 1.63 -1.98 6.51
C ALA A 82 2.90 -2.37 5.74
N SER A 83 3.30 -3.65 5.81
CA SER A 83 4.39 -4.15 4.95
C SER A 83 4.06 -3.80 3.50
N PRO A 84 4.97 -3.16 2.75
CA PRO A 84 4.71 -2.88 1.35
C PRO A 84 4.49 -4.21 0.62
N GLY A 85 3.33 -4.32 -0.02
CA GLY A 85 3.03 -5.46 -0.89
C GLY A 85 3.79 -5.33 -2.21
N ALA A 86 3.72 -6.37 -3.05
CA ALA A 86 4.36 -6.35 -4.37
C ALA A 86 4.00 -5.08 -5.19
N SER A 87 2.77 -4.59 -5.04
CA SER A 87 2.26 -3.39 -5.74
C SER A 87 2.84 -2.07 -5.25
N THR A 88 3.44 -1.99 -4.05
CA THR A 88 3.96 -0.74 -3.48
C THR A 88 5.44 -0.77 -3.14
N ALA A 89 6.05 -1.97 -3.08
CA ALA A 89 7.45 -2.14 -2.70
C ALA A 89 8.43 -1.38 -3.61
N VAL A 90 8.23 -1.43 -4.93
CA VAL A 90 9.11 -0.74 -5.89
C VAL A 90 9.06 0.78 -5.68
N SER A 91 7.85 1.37 -5.62
CA SER A 91 7.68 2.80 -5.38
C SER A 91 8.26 3.24 -4.04
N ALA A 92 8.03 2.46 -2.97
CA ALA A 92 8.61 2.75 -1.66
C ALA A 92 10.15 2.72 -1.68
N MET A 93 10.75 1.78 -2.42
CA MET A 93 12.21 1.72 -2.55
C MET A 93 12.79 2.85 -3.38
N LEU A 94 12.12 3.28 -4.45
CA LEU A 94 12.53 4.45 -5.20
C LEU A 94 12.53 5.71 -4.32
N ASP A 95 11.49 5.91 -3.48
CA ASP A 95 11.43 7.01 -2.52
C ASP A 95 12.57 6.96 -1.48
N VAL A 96 12.94 5.76 -1.00
CA VAL A 96 14.12 5.58 -0.14
C VAL A 96 15.40 5.99 -0.84
N LEU A 97 15.62 5.56 -2.09
CA LEU A 97 16.82 5.89 -2.86
C LEU A 97 16.93 7.41 -3.07
N GLU A 98 15.82 8.06 -3.42
CA GLU A 98 15.77 9.50 -3.66
C GLU A 98 16.05 10.32 -2.40
N ARG A 99 15.47 9.94 -1.27
CA ARG A 99 15.63 10.68 -0.01
C ARG A 99 16.97 10.43 0.67
N CYS A 100 17.48 9.20 0.62
CA CYS A 100 18.65 8.81 1.40
C CYS A 100 19.95 8.96 0.61
N PHE A 101 19.88 8.96 -0.72
CA PHE A 101 21.06 9.04 -1.59
C PHE A 101 20.91 10.09 -2.71
N PRO A 102 20.49 11.34 -2.41
CA PRO A 102 20.20 12.35 -3.42
C PRO A 102 21.40 12.67 -4.32
N SER A 103 22.62 12.62 -3.79
CA SER A 103 23.86 12.85 -4.55
C SER A 103 24.20 11.73 -5.55
N ARG A 104 23.57 10.56 -5.41
CA ARG A 104 23.81 9.38 -6.26
C ARG A 104 22.72 9.18 -7.31
N ILE A 105 21.52 9.71 -7.11
CA ILE A 105 20.38 9.56 -8.04
C ILE A 105 20.76 9.93 -9.47
N GLY A 106 21.43 11.07 -9.69
CA GLY A 106 21.84 11.46 -11.04
C GLY A 106 22.73 10.43 -11.74
N THR A 107 23.60 9.73 -10.99
CA THR A 107 24.45 8.65 -11.53
C THR A 107 23.69 7.35 -11.75
N TRP A 108 22.55 7.16 -11.08
CA TRP A 108 21.73 5.96 -11.17
C TRP A 108 20.56 6.09 -12.13
N GLU A 109 20.21 7.31 -12.56
CA GLU A 109 19.03 7.58 -13.38
C GLU A 109 18.94 6.70 -14.62
N SER A 110 20.05 6.54 -15.36
CA SER A 110 20.08 5.65 -16.53
C SER A 110 19.73 4.21 -16.16
N LYS A 111 20.32 3.69 -15.08
CA LYS A 111 20.06 2.32 -14.65
C LYS A 111 18.65 2.12 -14.09
N LEU A 112 18.11 3.15 -13.43
CA LEU A 112 16.74 3.15 -12.93
C LEU A 112 15.75 3.14 -14.10
N LYS A 113 16.00 3.91 -15.17
CA LYS A 113 15.18 3.89 -16.38
C LYS A 113 15.29 2.57 -17.15
N ASP A 114 16.45 1.91 -17.13
CA ASP A 114 16.56 0.56 -17.72
C ASP A 114 15.67 -0.46 -17.00
N LEU A 115 15.55 -0.36 -15.66
CA LEU A 115 14.77 -1.27 -14.83
C LEU A 115 13.28 -0.89 -14.77
N VAL A 116 12.99 0.40 -14.75
CA VAL A 116 11.66 1.00 -14.63
C VAL A 116 11.58 2.11 -15.68
N PRO A 117 11.17 1.79 -16.92
CA PRO A 117 11.20 2.76 -18.02
C PRO A 117 10.36 4.01 -17.80
N SER A 118 9.33 3.93 -16.95
CA SER A 118 8.51 5.07 -16.54
C SER A 118 9.09 5.90 -15.39
N TYR A 119 10.33 5.63 -14.94
CA TYR A 119 10.92 6.33 -13.80
C TYR A 119 11.00 7.85 -14.05
N GLY A 120 10.43 8.63 -13.13
CA GLY A 120 10.34 10.08 -13.21
C GLY A 120 9.21 10.62 -14.09
N VAL A 121 8.33 9.75 -14.61
CA VAL A 121 7.20 10.12 -15.47
C VAL A 121 5.89 9.74 -14.81
N ASP A 122 4.96 10.69 -14.71
CA ASP A 122 3.58 10.36 -14.34
C ASP A 122 2.88 9.72 -15.55
N LEU A 123 2.57 8.43 -15.44
CA LEU A 123 1.89 7.67 -16.49
C LEU A 123 0.45 8.13 -16.71
N SER A 124 -0.18 8.78 -15.72
CA SER A 124 -1.53 9.32 -15.88
C SER A 124 -1.58 10.46 -16.91
N ASP A 125 -0.47 11.20 -17.04
CA ASP A 125 -0.30 12.28 -18.02
C ASP A 125 0.27 11.79 -19.37
N ASN A 126 0.67 10.51 -19.47
CA ASN A 126 1.32 9.94 -20.66
C ASN A 126 0.64 8.63 -21.12
N PRO A 127 -0.58 8.69 -21.69
CA PRO A 127 -1.35 7.50 -22.08
C PRO A 127 -0.66 6.62 -23.11
N SER A 128 0.10 7.19 -24.04
CA SER A 128 0.87 6.43 -25.04
C SER A 128 1.95 5.57 -24.38
N LEU A 129 2.72 6.16 -23.45
CA LEU A 129 3.75 5.44 -22.72
C LEU A 129 3.16 4.33 -21.85
N LEU A 130 2.01 4.58 -21.22
CA LEU A 130 1.28 3.56 -20.45
C LEU A 130 0.91 2.35 -21.33
N GLU A 131 0.43 2.60 -22.54
CA GLU A 131 0.06 1.53 -23.49
C GLU A 131 1.28 0.73 -23.94
N ASP A 132 2.37 1.42 -24.32
CA ASP A 132 3.63 0.78 -24.72
C ASP A 132 4.17 -0.12 -23.59
N LEU A 133 4.12 0.34 -22.34
CA LEU A 133 4.56 -0.42 -21.18
C LEU A 133 3.66 -1.61 -20.88
N ARG A 134 2.34 -1.47 -21.06
CA ARG A 134 1.41 -2.60 -20.92
C ARG A 134 1.71 -3.69 -21.94
N LEU A 135 1.88 -3.33 -23.21
CA LEU A 135 2.24 -4.27 -24.26
C LEU A 135 3.58 -4.95 -23.99
N TYR A 136 4.59 -4.18 -23.59
CA TYR A 136 5.90 -4.71 -23.20
C TYR A 136 5.79 -5.70 -22.03
N THR A 137 5.02 -5.34 -20.99
CA THR A 137 4.85 -6.16 -19.78
C THR A 137 4.10 -7.45 -20.09
N ASN A 138 2.99 -7.38 -20.84
CA ASN A 138 2.21 -8.55 -21.21
C ASN A 138 3.04 -9.54 -22.03
N ARG A 139 3.79 -9.06 -23.03
CA ARG A 139 4.69 -9.89 -23.82
C ARG A 139 5.78 -10.54 -22.97
N THR A 140 6.37 -9.78 -22.05
CA THR A 140 7.44 -10.29 -21.16
C THR A 140 6.92 -11.35 -20.21
N LEU A 141 5.68 -11.21 -19.73
CA LEU A 141 5.03 -12.14 -18.82
C LEU A 141 4.25 -13.27 -19.52
N GLY A 142 4.15 -13.25 -20.85
CA GLY A 142 3.38 -14.23 -21.61
C GLY A 142 1.87 -14.15 -21.36
N LEU A 143 1.34 -12.94 -21.20
CA LEU A 143 -0.08 -12.66 -20.93
C LEU A 143 -0.85 -12.23 -22.20
N ASP A 144 -0.21 -12.32 -23.36
CA ASP A 144 -0.79 -12.04 -24.68
C ASP A 144 -1.70 -13.18 -25.16
#